data_AF-A0A2M7KWT7-F1
#
_entry.id   AF-A0A2M7KWT7-F1
#
_cell.length_a   1.000
_cell.length_b   1.000
_cell.length_c   1.000
_cell.angle_alpha   90.00
_cell.angle_beta   90.00
_cell.angle_gamma   90.00
#
_symmetry.space_group_name_H-M   'P 1'
#
loop_
_entity.id
_entity.type
_entity.pdbx_description
1 polymer ?
#
loop_
_entity_poly.entity_id
_entity_poly.type
_entity_poly.pdbx_seq_one_letter_code
_entity_poly.pdbx_strand_id
1 'polypeptide(L)'
;MFIMSRNLTIISVIAIAFLALASLGGLAWANTLYARAHPGETDFFVPWLGARTFLQYGNSPYDEPATQRAQLIYYGHLAKEGQDPLRLDVPFPIEFFYFPLALISDYDLARGLWMTLLEVALALTAFLSLSLTGWKPPRTLLPVFVLFAMLWLHAWMPLLAGSTVIFTTMCMVGGLLALRAERDEVAGVLITLSAFQPLASGVFVLFLLWWIIYHRRWRALWGALMALGLLLIAAFIFLPGWFMPSLRALLAEYRHGAFFTPGTVFAGWWPAIGDKLGWALTAILVVALFLEWRAVRRKDFRHFLWTAGLTLTATPLLGISTHPGLYAALFFPLTLFLAIVAERWSRPRHWGLAGVLLVLIFMGSWALVCYLTWLNSLAPLRAVLIFALPLLLLVGLYWIRWWALRPPRTWLETLENELS
;
A
#
# COMPACT_ATOMS: atom_id res chain seq x y z
N MET A 1 14.93 37.34 -29.44
CA MET A 1 14.85 36.99 -28.01
C MET A 1 13.86 35.85 -27.71
N PHE A 2 12.68 35.79 -28.35
CA PHE A 2 11.66 34.75 -28.13
C PHE A 2 12.03 33.32 -28.63
N ILE A 3 12.89 33.20 -29.64
CA ILE A 3 13.32 31.91 -30.19
C ILE A 3 14.38 31.25 -29.28
N MET A 4 15.20 32.06 -28.61
CA MET A 4 16.28 31.58 -27.73
C MET A 4 15.72 30.98 -26.44
N SER A 5 14.69 31.60 -25.85
CA SER A 5 14.02 31.07 -24.64
C SER A 5 13.33 29.72 -24.90
N ARG A 6 12.67 29.54 -26.06
CA ARG A 6 12.02 28.28 -26.43
C ARG A 6 13.03 27.13 -26.62
N ASN A 7 14.17 27.40 -27.25
CA ASN A 7 15.22 26.40 -27.43
C ASN A 7 15.88 26.02 -26.09
N LEU A 8 16.09 26.98 -25.19
CA LEU A 8 16.53 26.71 -23.82
C LEU A 8 15.54 25.83 -23.06
N THR A 9 14.22 26.07 -23.18
CA THR A 9 13.19 25.20 -22.58
C THR A 9 13.21 23.79 -23.16
N ILE A 10 13.35 23.64 -24.48
CA ILE A 10 13.41 22.32 -25.14
C ILE A 10 14.67 21.55 -24.69
N ILE A 11 15.84 22.19 -24.66
CA ILE A 11 17.08 21.57 -24.19
C ILE A 11 16.95 21.15 -22.72
N SER A 12 16.36 21.98 -21.85
CA SER A 12 16.11 21.61 -20.46
C SER A 12 15.15 20.42 -20.34
N VAL A 13 14.07 20.37 -21.14
CA VAL A 13 13.14 19.23 -21.14
C VAL A 13 13.84 17.95 -21.61
N ILE A 14 14.63 18.03 -22.68
CA ILE A 14 15.41 16.88 -23.17
C ILE A 14 16.43 16.43 -22.13
N ALA A 15 17.15 17.35 -21.49
CA ALA A 15 18.12 17.02 -20.45
C ALA A 15 17.45 16.37 -19.23
N ILE A 16 16.30 16.87 -18.79
CA ILE A 16 15.52 16.28 -17.69
C ILE A 16 15.02 14.88 -18.09
N ALA A 17 14.50 14.72 -19.32
CA ALA A 17 14.04 13.43 -19.81
C ALA A 17 15.20 12.42 -19.89
N PHE A 18 16.36 12.84 -20.39
CA PHE A 18 17.56 12.01 -20.43
C PHE A 18 18.03 11.61 -19.04
N LEU A 19 18.10 12.56 -18.09
CA LEU A 19 18.45 12.27 -16.70
C LEU A 19 17.45 11.31 -16.06
N ALA A 20 16.14 11.50 -16.27
CA ALA A 20 15.11 10.60 -15.76
C ALA A 20 15.28 9.19 -16.33
N LEU A 21 15.52 9.06 -17.64
CA LEU A 21 15.77 7.77 -18.29
C LEU A 21 17.06 7.11 -17.79
N ALA A 22 18.14 7.88 -17.62
CA ALA A 22 19.40 7.38 -17.08
C ALA A 22 19.24 6.93 -15.62
N SER A 23 18.50 7.66 -14.79
CA SER A 23 18.18 7.26 -13.42
C SER A 23 17.32 6.00 -13.39
N LEU A 24 16.29 5.89 -14.23
CA LEU A 24 15.46 4.67 -14.32
C LEU A 24 16.26 3.47 -14.82
N GLY A 25 17.13 3.66 -15.82
CA GLY A 25 18.03 2.61 -16.31
C GLY A 25 19.04 2.16 -15.25
N GLY A 26 19.61 3.11 -14.50
CA GLY A 26 20.50 2.82 -13.38
C GLY A 26 19.80 2.06 -12.24
N LEU A 27 18.57 2.44 -11.91
CA LEU A 27 17.74 1.74 -10.92
C LEU A 27 17.41 0.32 -11.38
N ALA A 28 16.95 0.14 -12.63
CA ALA A 28 16.66 -1.18 -13.19
C ALA A 28 17.90 -2.09 -13.19
N TRP A 29 19.06 -1.53 -13.53
CA TRP A 29 20.33 -2.27 -13.47
C TRP A 29 20.71 -2.66 -12.04
N ALA A 30 20.62 -1.73 -11.09
CA ALA A 30 20.90 -2.00 -9.68
C ALA A 30 19.94 -3.07 -9.10
N ASN A 31 18.65 -2.97 -9.42
CA ASN A 31 17.65 -3.95 -8.99
C ASN A 31 17.85 -5.33 -9.65
N THR A 32 18.29 -5.37 -10.90
CA THR A 32 18.66 -6.64 -11.56
C THR A 32 19.88 -7.28 -10.89
N LEU A 33 20.88 -6.47 -10.53
CA LEU A 33 22.05 -6.96 -9.79
C LEU A 33 21.65 -7.50 -8.40
N TYR A 34 20.74 -6.79 -7.72
CA TYR A 34 20.19 -7.23 -6.45
C TYR A 34 19.42 -8.56 -6.59
N ALA A 35 18.55 -8.66 -7.61
CA ALA A 35 17.77 -9.86 -7.89
C ALA A 35 18.65 -11.09 -8.13
N ARG A 36 19.74 -10.92 -8.91
CA ARG A 36 20.76 -11.98 -9.14
C ARG A 36 21.43 -12.46 -7.85
N ALA A 37 21.72 -11.54 -6.93
CA ALA A 37 22.37 -11.87 -5.67
C ALA A 37 21.42 -12.50 -4.65
N HIS A 38 20.11 -12.24 -4.75
CA HIS A 38 19.09 -12.69 -3.81
C HIS A 38 17.90 -13.32 -4.55
N PRO A 39 18.07 -14.47 -5.21
CA PRO A 39 16.98 -15.17 -5.87
C PRO A 39 15.95 -15.66 -4.84
N GLY A 40 14.67 -15.68 -5.21
CA GLY A 40 13.66 -16.40 -4.44
C GLY A 40 12.76 -15.59 -3.50
N GLU A 41 12.29 -14.41 -3.88
CA GLU A 41 11.10 -13.83 -3.23
C GLU A 41 9.82 -14.31 -3.93
N THR A 42 8.83 -14.75 -3.16
CA THR A 42 7.63 -15.45 -3.68
C THR A 42 6.58 -14.50 -4.25
N ASP A 43 6.42 -13.32 -3.65
CA ASP A 43 5.41 -12.31 -4.02
C ASP A 43 5.44 -11.88 -5.50
N PHE A 44 6.63 -11.80 -6.10
CA PHE A 44 6.77 -11.57 -7.55
C PHE A 44 6.90 -12.86 -8.35
N PHE A 45 7.65 -13.84 -7.84
CA PHE A 45 7.96 -15.07 -8.55
C PHE A 45 6.72 -15.86 -8.96
N VAL A 46 5.79 -16.08 -8.03
CA VAL A 46 4.62 -16.94 -8.27
C VAL A 46 3.68 -16.34 -9.33
N PRO A 47 3.26 -15.06 -9.24
CA PRO A 47 2.47 -14.44 -10.32
C PRO A 47 3.23 -14.35 -11.64
N TRP A 48 4.51 -13.96 -11.64
CA TRP A 48 5.28 -13.89 -12.88
C TRP A 48 5.36 -15.26 -13.60
N LEU A 49 5.62 -16.34 -12.85
CA LEU A 49 5.65 -17.69 -13.39
C LEU A 49 4.25 -18.20 -13.78
N GLY A 50 3.21 -17.76 -13.07
CA GLY A 50 1.80 -17.99 -13.41
C GLY A 50 1.46 -17.40 -14.79
N ALA A 51 1.67 -16.10 -14.97
CA ALA A 51 1.53 -15.42 -16.26
C ALA A 51 2.34 -16.12 -17.37
N ARG A 52 3.60 -16.49 -17.10
CA ARG A 52 4.42 -17.22 -18.08
C ARG A 52 3.86 -18.58 -18.41
N THR A 53 3.34 -19.29 -17.40
CA THR A 53 2.77 -20.62 -17.61
C THR A 53 1.58 -20.56 -18.54
N PHE A 54 0.73 -19.55 -18.37
CA PHE A 54 -0.38 -19.27 -19.25
C PHE A 54 0.07 -18.88 -20.67
N LEU A 55 0.96 -17.88 -20.79
CA LEU A 55 1.37 -17.34 -22.09
C LEU A 55 2.24 -18.28 -22.93
N GLN A 56 3.11 -19.08 -22.29
CA GLN A 56 4.09 -19.91 -22.99
C GLN A 56 3.64 -21.35 -23.19
N TYR A 57 3.00 -21.93 -22.17
CA TYR A 57 2.61 -23.35 -22.22
C TYR A 57 1.11 -23.53 -22.51
N GLY A 58 0.30 -22.47 -22.42
CA GLY A 58 -1.16 -22.56 -22.61
C GLY A 58 -1.88 -23.28 -21.46
N ASN A 59 -1.18 -23.55 -20.35
CA ASN A 59 -1.74 -24.19 -19.17
C ASN A 59 -2.37 -23.13 -18.24
N SER A 60 -3.41 -23.53 -17.50
CA SER A 60 -3.92 -22.67 -16.43
C SER A 60 -2.86 -22.49 -15.35
N PRO A 61 -2.64 -21.26 -14.84
CA PRO A 61 -1.69 -21.02 -13.77
C PRO A 61 -2.17 -21.58 -12.42
N TYR A 62 -3.44 -22.00 -12.32
CA TYR A 62 -4.03 -22.60 -11.13
C TYR A 62 -3.96 -24.13 -11.09
N ASP A 63 -3.52 -24.76 -12.18
CA ASP A 63 -3.44 -26.22 -12.25
C ASP A 63 -2.23 -26.74 -11.45
N GLU A 64 -2.33 -27.99 -11.01
CA GLU A 64 -1.27 -28.65 -10.25
C GLU A 64 0.10 -28.64 -10.96
N PRO A 65 0.22 -28.86 -12.28
CA PRO A 65 1.51 -28.78 -12.97
C PRO A 65 2.16 -27.39 -12.90
N ALA A 66 1.37 -26.32 -12.82
CA ALA A 66 1.90 -24.96 -12.67
C ALA A 66 2.53 -24.77 -11.28
N THR A 67 1.83 -25.25 -10.24
CA THR A 67 2.33 -25.22 -8.85
C THR A 67 3.59 -26.09 -8.70
N GLN A 68 3.58 -27.32 -9.24
CA GLN A 68 4.74 -28.22 -9.19
C GLN A 68 5.95 -27.60 -9.91
N ARG A 69 5.73 -26.93 -11.06
CA ARG A 69 6.79 -26.20 -11.76
C ARG A 69 7.38 -25.08 -10.90
N ALA A 70 6.54 -24.30 -10.22
CA ALA A 70 7.00 -23.25 -9.31
C ALA A 70 7.88 -23.83 -8.19
N GLN A 71 7.45 -24.93 -7.58
CA GLN A 71 8.21 -25.63 -6.53
C GLN A 71 9.53 -26.19 -7.03
N LEU A 72 9.55 -26.84 -8.19
CA LEU A 72 10.78 -27.38 -8.77
C LEU A 72 11.79 -26.29 -9.13
N ILE A 73 11.35 -25.14 -9.62
CA ILE A 73 12.23 -24.00 -9.92
C ILE A 73 12.75 -23.35 -8.63
N TYR A 74 11.87 -23.19 -7.63
CA TYR A 74 12.20 -22.44 -6.42
C TYR A 74 12.96 -23.28 -5.38
N TYR A 75 12.47 -24.49 -5.07
CA TYR A 75 13.07 -25.39 -4.08
C TYR A 75 14.00 -26.45 -4.68
N GLY A 76 13.92 -26.72 -5.99
CA GLY A 76 14.58 -27.88 -6.61
C GLY A 76 13.88 -29.21 -6.34
N HIS A 77 12.77 -29.20 -5.59
CA HIS A 77 11.95 -30.36 -5.25
C HIS A 77 10.50 -29.94 -5.00
N LEU A 78 9.57 -30.90 -4.93
CA LEU A 78 8.19 -30.61 -4.53
C LEU A 78 8.14 -30.14 -3.07
N ALA A 79 7.26 -29.18 -2.77
CA ALA A 79 7.15 -28.58 -1.44
C ALA A 79 6.87 -29.66 -0.38
N LYS A 80 7.62 -29.61 0.73
CA LYS A 80 7.44 -30.48 1.90
C LYS A 80 6.38 -29.88 2.84
N GLU A 81 5.89 -30.68 3.78
CA GLU A 81 5.01 -30.17 4.83
C GLU A 81 5.66 -29.00 5.58
N GLY A 82 4.91 -27.90 5.72
CA GLY A 82 5.38 -26.66 6.34
C GLY A 82 6.13 -25.69 5.42
N GLN A 83 6.42 -26.07 4.18
CA GLN A 83 6.91 -25.13 3.16
C GLN A 83 5.74 -24.46 2.43
N ASP A 84 6.00 -23.26 1.91
CA ASP A 84 5.05 -22.52 1.09
C ASP A 84 4.68 -23.37 -0.14
N PRO A 85 3.39 -23.60 -0.42
CA PRO A 85 2.97 -24.38 -1.58
C PRO A 85 3.30 -23.70 -2.92
N LEU A 86 3.67 -22.42 -2.94
CA LEU A 86 3.97 -21.61 -4.13
C LEU A 86 2.84 -21.67 -5.17
N ARG A 87 1.61 -21.73 -4.68
CA ARG A 87 0.41 -21.72 -5.52
C ARG A 87 0.02 -20.28 -5.79
N LEU A 88 -0.40 -19.99 -7.02
CA LEU A 88 -0.96 -18.70 -7.36
C LEU A 88 -2.25 -18.43 -6.58
N ASP A 89 -2.20 -17.50 -5.64
CA ASP A 89 -3.27 -17.14 -4.70
C ASP A 89 -4.08 -15.91 -5.15
N VAL A 90 -3.66 -15.25 -6.23
CA VAL A 90 -4.31 -14.06 -6.79
C VAL A 90 -5.31 -14.39 -7.91
N PRO A 91 -6.44 -13.66 -8.03
CA PRO A 91 -7.36 -13.73 -9.17
C PRO A 91 -6.71 -13.47 -10.54
N PHE A 92 -7.17 -14.18 -11.57
CA PHE A 92 -6.59 -14.12 -12.92
C PHE A 92 -6.55 -12.73 -13.56
N PRO A 93 -7.54 -11.84 -13.34
CA PRO A 93 -7.43 -10.48 -13.87
C PRO A 93 -6.20 -9.70 -13.40
N ILE A 94 -5.57 -10.09 -12.27
CA ILE A 94 -4.35 -9.47 -11.77
C ILE A 94 -3.13 -9.90 -12.61
N GLU A 95 -3.15 -11.09 -13.20
CA GLU A 95 -2.07 -11.59 -14.06
C GLU A 95 -1.82 -10.68 -15.27
N PHE A 96 -2.82 -9.91 -15.71
CA PHE A 96 -2.65 -8.92 -16.77
C PHE A 96 -1.57 -7.87 -16.45
N PHE A 97 -1.33 -7.55 -15.17
CA PHE A 97 -0.23 -6.66 -14.77
C PHE A 97 1.15 -7.31 -14.91
N TYR A 98 1.20 -8.64 -14.87
CA TYR A 98 2.44 -9.42 -14.98
C TYR A 98 2.73 -9.84 -16.43
N PHE A 99 1.72 -9.87 -17.32
CA PHE A 99 1.88 -10.28 -18.72
C PHE A 99 3.04 -9.59 -19.46
N PRO A 100 3.24 -8.25 -19.38
CA PRO A 100 4.37 -7.61 -20.05
C PRO A 100 5.73 -8.12 -19.55
N LEU A 101 5.85 -8.41 -18.25
CA LEU A 101 7.06 -8.90 -17.61
C LEU A 101 7.26 -10.41 -17.81
N ALA A 102 6.16 -11.15 -17.96
CA ALA A 102 6.17 -12.56 -18.28
C ALA A 102 6.75 -12.84 -19.67
N LEU A 103 6.74 -11.86 -20.59
CA LEU A 103 7.43 -12.00 -21.88
C LEU A 103 8.96 -12.04 -21.75
N ILE A 104 9.52 -11.57 -20.62
CA ILE A 104 10.95 -11.55 -20.35
C ILE A 104 11.35 -12.89 -19.71
N SER A 105 12.21 -13.65 -20.41
CA SER A 105 12.66 -14.98 -19.97
C SER A 105 13.70 -14.97 -18.84
N ASP A 106 14.47 -13.89 -18.73
CA ASP A 106 15.40 -13.69 -17.62
C ASP A 106 14.60 -13.22 -16.40
N TYR A 107 14.51 -14.07 -15.38
CA TYR A 107 13.79 -13.79 -14.13
C TYR A 107 14.37 -12.58 -13.40
N ASP A 108 15.69 -12.46 -13.34
CA ASP A 108 16.35 -11.39 -12.59
C ASP A 108 16.10 -10.04 -13.25
N LEU A 109 16.10 -10.01 -14.59
CA LEU A 109 15.73 -8.81 -15.33
C LEU A 109 14.24 -8.47 -15.14
N ALA A 110 13.34 -9.46 -15.23
CA ALA A 110 11.91 -9.25 -15.03
C ALA A 110 11.61 -8.69 -13.62
N ARG A 111 12.23 -9.28 -12.59
CA ARG A 111 12.12 -8.82 -11.21
C ARG A 111 12.75 -7.45 -11.01
N GLY A 112 13.93 -7.21 -11.59
CA GLY A 112 14.61 -5.92 -11.51
C GLY A 112 13.75 -4.77 -12.06
N LEU A 113 13.13 -5.00 -13.23
CA LEU A 113 12.19 -4.05 -13.83
C LEU A 113 10.93 -3.85 -12.98
N TRP A 114 10.37 -4.94 -12.42
CA TRP A 114 9.23 -4.84 -11.51
C TRP A 114 9.55 -4.01 -10.28
N MET A 115 10.69 -4.24 -9.63
CA MET A 115 11.13 -3.46 -8.48
C MET A 115 11.27 -1.97 -8.83
N THR A 116 11.80 -1.65 -10.01
CA THR A 116 11.88 -0.25 -10.48
C THR A 116 10.48 0.37 -10.70
N LEU A 117 9.51 -0.40 -11.19
CA LEU A 117 8.11 0.08 -11.26
C LEU A 117 7.52 0.32 -9.86
N LEU A 118 7.83 -0.53 -8.89
CA LEU A 118 7.40 -0.35 -7.50
C LEU A 118 8.07 0.87 -6.84
N GLU A 119 9.34 1.15 -7.11
CA GLU A 119 10.03 2.37 -6.64
C GLU A 119 9.38 3.64 -7.20
N VAL A 120 9.03 3.64 -8.49
CA VAL A 120 8.27 4.74 -9.11
C VAL A 120 6.91 4.89 -8.43
N ALA A 121 6.21 3.79 -8.16
CA ALA A 121 4.93 3.81 -7.46
C ALA A 121 5.05 4.33 -6.01
N LEU A 122 6.14 4.01 -5.29
CA LEU A 122 6.42 4.58 -3.96
C LEU A 122 6.64 6.08 -4.02
N ALA A 123 7.48 6.54 -4.97
CA ALA A 123 7.72 7.97 -5.17
C ALA A 123 6.42 8.72 -5.51
N LEU A 124 5.61 8.17 -6.43
CA LEU A 124 4.29 8.72 -6.77
C LEU A 124 3.37 8.73 -5.55
N THR A 125 3.33 7.67 -4.75
CA THR A 125 2.54 7.61 -3.51
C THR A 125 2.94 8.73 -2.54
N ALA A 126 4.23 9.04 -2.42
CA ALA A 126 4.73 10.16 -1.61
C ALA A 126 4.16 11.51 -2.09
N PHE A 127 4.29 11.82 -3.39
CA PHE A 127 3.81 13.08 -3.95
C PHE A 127 2.28 13.19 -3.95
N LEU A 128 1.58 12.09 -4.24
CA LEU A 128 0.12 12.02 -4.20
C LEU A 128 -0.39 12.23 -2.77
N SER A 129 0.30 11.67 -1.76
CA SER A 129 -0.07 11.85 -0.35
C SER A 129 0.11 13.29 0.13
N LEU A 130 1.20 13.96 -0.28
CA LEU A 130 1.40 15.40 -0.02
C LEU A 130 0.30 16.24 -0.69
N SER A 131 -0.01 15.93 -1.96
CA SER A 131 -1.07 16.62 -2.71
C SER A 131 -2.45 16.43 -2.06
N LEU A 132 -2.74 15.19 -1.63
CA LEU A 132 -4.00 14.81 -1.00
C LEU A 132 -4.21 15.50 0.34
N THR A 133 -3.16 15.62 1.15
CA THR A 133 -3.20 16.30 2.46
C THR A 133 -3.09 17.82 2.32
N GLY A 134 -2.58 18.33 1.20
CA GLY A 134 -2.27 19.76 1.02
C GLY A 134 -1.02 20.20 1.77
N TRP A 135 -0.25 19.28 2.35
CA TRP A 135 0.95 19.58 3.10
C TRP A 135 2.09 20.01 2.18
N LYS A 136 2.66 21.19 2.46
CA LYS A 136 3.83 21.73 1.75
C LYS A 136 5.05 21.67 2.69
N PRO A 137 5.78 20.54 2.75
CA PRO A 137 6.97 20.44 3.59
C PRO A 137 8.03 21.46 3.15
N PRO A 138 8.88 21.95 4.06
CA PRO A 138 9.99 22.83 3.69
C PRO A 138 10.91 22.12 2.70
N ARG A 139 11.59 22.89 1.83
CA ARG A 139 12.42 22.36 0.73
C ARG A 139 13.48 21.35 1.19
N THR A 140 13.97 21.46 2.42
CA THR A 140 14.94 20.53 3.01
C THR A 140 14.31 19.26 3.56
N LEU A 141 13.05 19.30 4.00
CA LEU A 141 12.32 18.12 4.49
C LEU A 141 11.72 17.31 3.34
N LEU A 142 11.39 17.93 2.21
CA LEU A 142 10.85 17.22 1.04
C LEU A 142 11.73 16.04 0.57
N PRO A 143 13.05 16.19 0.31
CA PRO A 143 13.88 15.05 -0.08
C PRO A 143 13.96 13.99 1.03
N VAL A 144 14.00 14.41 2.30
CA VAL A 144 13.99 13.48 3.45
C VAL A 144 12.69 12.69 3.52
N PHE A 145 11.55 13.33 3.23
CA PHE A 145 10.24 12.69 3.18
C PHE A 145 10.12 11.69 2.03
N VAL A 146 10.64 12.02 0.85
CA VAL A 146 10.66 11.09 -0.29
C VAL A 146 11.59 9.90 0.00
N LEU A 147 12.78 10.14 0.54
CA LEU A 147 13.69 9.07 0.98
C LEU A 147 13.05 8.20 2.06
N PHE A 148 12.36 8.79 3.03
CA PHE A 148 11.59 8.07 4.03
C PHE A 148 10.53 7.17 3.37
N ALA A 149 9.74 7.70 2.43
CA ALA A 149 8.70 6.94 1.76
C ALA A 149 9.24 5.69 1.03
N MET A 150 10.46 5.78 0.49
CA MET A 150 11.11 4.69 -0.23
C MET A 150 11.82 3.70 0.71
N LEU A 151 12.47 4.20 1.78
CA LEU A 151 13.41 3.42 2.59
C LEU A 151 12.90 3.08 4.00
N TRP A 152 11.72 3.57 4.41
CA TRP A 152 11.15 3.13 5.68
C TRP A 152 10.82 1.63 5.62
N LEU A 153 10.85 0.99 6.78
CA LEU A 153 10.71 -0.46 6.93
C LEU A 153 9.53 -1.05 6.14
N HIS A 154 8.37 -0.38 6.20
CA HIS A 154 7.12 -0.88 5.64
C HIS A 154 6.95 -0.64 4.13
N ALA A 155 7.83 0.14 3.46
CA ALA A 155 7.95 0.10 1.99
C ALA A 155 9.12 -0.77 1.54
N TRP A 156 10.20 -0.79 2.31
CA TRP A 156 11.39 -1.56 1.97
C TRP A 156 11.09 -3.07 1.87
N MET A 157 10.40 -3.63 2.87
CA MET A 157 10.04 -5.06 2.86
C MET A 157 9.24 -5.48 1.61
N PRO A 158 8.08 -4.87 1.29
CA PRO A 158 7.32 -5.25 0.11
C PRO A 158 8.05 -4.90 -1.20
N LEU A 159 8.93 -3.89 -1.22
CA LEU A 159 9.73 -3.58 -2.41
C LEU A 159 10.68 -4.73 -2.76
N LEU A 160 11.42 -5.23 -1.76
CA LEU A 160 12.34 -6.35 -1.96
C LEU A 160 11.62 -7.65 -2.34
N ALA A 161 10.47 -7.91 -1.69
CA ALA A 161 9.61 -9.05 -2.02
C ALA A 161 9.01 -8.95 -3.44
N GLY A 162 8.88 -7.73 -3.98
CA GLY A 162 8.19 -7.48 -5.24
C GLY A 162 6.66 -7.52 -5.08
N SER A 163 6.16 -7.07 -3.93
CA SER A 163 4.75 -7.12 -3.56
C SER A 163 3.91 -6.04 -4.26
N THR A 164 2.72 -6.41 -4.75
CA THR A 164 1.75 -5.51 -5.40
C THR A 164 1.10 -4.52 -4.43
N VAL A 165 1.29 -4.67 -3.12
CA VAL A 165 0.70 -3.76 -2.13
C VAL A 165 1.18 -2.33 -2.29
N ILE A 166 2.37 -2.10 -2.84
CA ILE A 166 2.88 -0.78 -3.18
C ILE A 166 2.02 -0.14 -4.27
N PHE A 167 1.74 -0.87 -5.35
CA PHE A 167 0.87 -0.40 -6.43
C PHE A 167 -0.57 -0.20 -5.94
N THR A 168 -1.04 -1.09 -5.08
CA THR A 168 -2.34 -1.00 -4.41
C THR A 168 -2.43 0.30 -3.60
N THR A 169 -1.40 0.62 -2.82
CA THR A 169 -1.32 1.85 -2.02
C THR A 169 -1.36 3.10 -2.90
N MET A 170 -0.58 3.10 -3.99
CA MET A 170 -0.61 4.19 -4.97
C MET A 170 -2.03 4.39 -5.53
N CYS A 171 -2.73 3.32 -5.88
CA CYS A 171 -4.10 3.37 -6.36
C CYS A 171 -5.08 3.88 -5.29
N MET A 172 -4.93 3.50 -4.02
CA MET A 172 -5.76 4.03 -2.93
C MET A 172 -5.62 5.55 -2.80
N VAL A 173 -4.39 6.05 -2.74
CA VAL A 173 -4.11 7.48 -2.57
C VAL A 173 -4.54 8.25 -3.83
N GLY A 174 -4.24 7.73 -5.02
CA GLY A 174 -4.69 8.30 -6.28
C GLY A 174 -6.22 8.33 -6.39
N GLY A 175 -6.91 7.29 -5.91
CA GLY A 175 -8.37 7.23 -5.87
C GLY A 175 -8.96 8.30 -4.95
N LEU A 176 -8.42 8.47 -3.74
CA LEU A 176 -8.81 9.56 -2.83
C LEU A 176 -8.56 10.94 -3.45
N LEU A 177 -7.42 11.12 -4.14
CA LEU A 177 -7.10 12.38 -4.80
C LEU A 177 -8.03 12.66 -5.99
N ALA A 178 -8.39 11.64 -6.76
CA ALA A 178 -9.36 11.75 -7.84
C ALA A 178 -10.76 12.09 -7.31
N LEU A 179 -11.18 11.51 -6.17
CA LEU A 179 -12.42 11.90 -5.49
C LEU A 179 -12.38 13.37 -5.03
N ARG A 180 -11.24 13.83 -4.49
CA ARG A 180 -11.04 15.24 -4.10
C ARG A 180 -11.15 16.18 -5.29
N ALA A 181 -10.59 15.78 -6.44
CA ALA A 181 -10.59 16.54 -7.68
C ALA A 181 -11.86 16.37 -8.53
N GLU A 182 -12.88 15.69 -7.99
CA GLU A 182 -14.15 15.39 -8.67
C GLU A 182 -14.03 14.60 -9.98
N ARG A 183 -12.89 13.92 -10.17
CA ARG A 183 -12.66 12.99 -11.30
C ARG A 183 -13.16 11.60 -10.93
N ASP A 184 -14.48 11.52 -10.79
CA ASP A 184 -15.15 10.37 -10.20
C ASP A 184 -14.89 9.05 -10.93
N GLU A 185 -14.92 9.04 -12.26
CA GLU A 185 -14.67 7.82 -13.05
C GLU A 185 -13.26 7.25 -12.79
N VAL A 186 -12.24 8.11 -12.79
CA VAL A 186 -10.85 7.73 -12.50
C VAL A 186 -10.72 7.23 -11.07
N ALA A 187 -11.42 7.86 -10.12
CA ALA A 187 -11.45 7.37 -8.74
C ALA A 187 -12.02 5.95 -8.67
N GLY A 188 -13.12 5.68 -9.37
CA GLY A 188 -13.72 4.35 -9.45
C GLY A 188 -12.76 3.29 -9.99
N VAL A 189 -12.06 3.60 -11.08
CA VAL A 189 -11.03 2.72 -11.67
C VAL A 189 -9.94 2.42 -10.65
N LEU A 190 -9.35 3.44 -10.03
CA LEU A 190 -8.25 3.27 -9.06
C LEU A 190 -8.69 2.51 -7.80
N ILE A 191 -9.91 2.76 -7.30
CA ILE A 191 -10.48 2.02 -6.16
C ILE A 191 -10.61 0.53 -6.52
N THR A 192 -11.07 0.22 -7.73
CA THR A 192 -11.18 -1.17 -8.21
C THR A 192 -9.82 -1.85 -8.30
N LEU A 193 -8.81 -1.15 -8.83
CA LEU A 193 -7.45 -1.69 -8.88
C LEU A 193 -6.89 -1.97 -7.48
N SER A 194 -7.22 -1.13 -6.49
CA SER A 194 -6.83 -1.37 -5.10
C SER A 194 -7.57 -2.55 -4.45
N ALA A 195 -8.77 -2.91 -4.93
CA ALA A 195 -9.59 -3.98 -4.35
C ALA A 195 -9.02 -5.39 -4.60
N PHE A 196 -8.07 -5.53 -5.53
CA PHE A 196 -7.39 -6.79 -5.84
C PHE A 196 -6.42 -7.27 -4.75
N GLN A 197 -6.14 -6.46 -3.73
CA GLN A 197 -5.40 -6.87 -2.52
C GLN A 197 -6.30 -6.72 -1.26
N PRO A 198 -7.31 -7.60 -1.06
CA PRO A 198 -8.35 -7.39 -0.03
C PRO A 198 -7.81 -7.31 1.40
N LEU A 199 -6.71 -7.99 1.70
CA LEU A 199 -6.09 -7.95 3.04
C LEU A 199 -5.55 -6.56 3.39
N ALA A 200 -5.05 -5.81 2.40
CA ALA A 200 -4.55 -4.45 2.61
C ALA A 200 -5.65 -3.39 2.46
N SER A 201 -6.60 -3.61 1.54
CA SER A 201 -7.52 -2.56 1.07
C SER A 201 -8.99 -2.80 1.39
N GLY A 202 -9.40 -4.02 1.74
CA GLY A 202 -10.79 -4.44 1.69
C GLY A 202 -11.74 -3.58 2.51
N VAL A 203 -11.41 -3.36 3.79
CA VAL A 203 -12.23 -2.53 4.71
C VAL A 203 -12.27 -1.07 4.25
N PHE A 204 -11.16 -0.57 3.71
CA PHE A 204 -11.07 0.77 3.13
C PHE A 204 -11.91 0.91 1.86
N VAL A 205 -11.88 -0.07 0.95
CA VAL A 205 -12.74 -0.09 -0.24
C VAL A 205 -14.21 -0.14 0.15
N LEU A 206 -14.58 -0.93 1.16
CA LEU A 206 -15.95 -0.97 1.70
C LEU A 206 -16.40 0.39 2.22
N PHE A 207 -15.54 1.09 2.98
CA PHE A 207 -15.80 2.46 3.42
C PHE A 207 -16.04 3.40 2.25
N LEU A 208 -15.18 3.36 1.23
CA LEU A 208 -15.27 4.23 0.06
C LEU A 208 -16.53 3.97 -0.75
N LEU A 209 -16.86 2.71 -1.02
CA LEU A 209 -18.10 2.35 -1.74
C LEU A 209 -19.33 2.82 -0.97
N TRP A 210 -19.38 2.58 0.34
CA TRP A 210 -20.44 3.07 1.21
C TRP A 210 -20.59 4.60 1.13
N TRP A 211 -19.47 5.33 1.21
CA TRP A 211 -19.46 6.79 1.13
C TRP A 211 -19.89 7.31 -0.26
N ILE A 212 -19.40 6.70 -1.34
CA ILE A 212 -19.76 7.02 -2.73
C ILE A 212 -21.26 6.85 -2.97
N ILE A 213 -21.83 5.74 -2.50
CA ILE A 213 -23.28 5.45 -2.62
C ILE A 213 -24.08 6.46 -1.82
N TYR A 214 -23.68 6.74 -0.57
CA TYR A 214 -24.37 7.69 0.29
C TYR A 214 -24.39 9.11 -0.31
N HIS A 215 -23.27 9.57 -0.86
CA HIS A 215 -23.17 10.87 -1.54
C HIS A 215 -23.63 10.85 -3.00
N ARG A 216 -24.20 9.73 -3.48
CA ARG A 216 -24.73 9.55 -4.84
C ARG A 216 -23.73 9.90 -5.95
N ARG A 217 -22.43 9.62 -5.74
CA ARG A 217 -21.38 9.83 -6.74
C ARG A 217 -21.35 8.69 -7.77
N TRP A 218 -22.45 8.53 -8.50
CA TRP A 218 -22.68 7.40 -9.41
C TRP A 218 -21.61 7.26 -10.50
N ARG A 219 -21.00 8.35 -10.94
CA ARG A 219 -19.89 8.33 -11.90
C ARG A 219 -18.69 7.52 -11.37
N ALA A 220 -18.41 7.59 -10.08
CA ALA A 220 -17.34 6.81 -9.47
C ALA A 220 -17.71 5.33 -9.37
N LEU A 221 -18.97 5.03 -9.04
CA LEU A 221 -19.45 3.66 -9.04
C LEU A 221 -19.40 3.04 -10.45
N TRP A 222 -19.83 3.77 -11.47
CA TRP A 222 -19.76 3.31 -12.86
C TRP A 222 -18.32 3.14 -13.34
N GLY A 223 -17.40 4.06 -13.00
CA GLY A 223 -15.98 3.88 -13.28
C GLY A 223 -15.41 2.61 -12.65
N ALA A 224 -15.82 2.30 -11.41
CA ALA A 224 -15.43 1.07 -10.73
C ALA A 224 -16.01 -0.18 -11.41
N LEU A 225 -17.31 -0.18 -11.69
CA LEU A 225 -17.99 -1.29 -12.37
C LEU A 225 -17.47 -1.52 -13.79
N MET A 226 -17.13 -0.45 -14.53
CA MET A 226 -16.53 -0.55 -15.86
C MET A 226 -15.13 -1.16 -15.81
N ALA A 227 -14.28 -0.71 -14.87
CA ALA A 227 -12.94 -1.28 -14.70
C ALA A 227 -13.01 -2.76 -14.31
N LEU A 228 -13.87 -3.09 -13.33
CA LEU A 228 -14.08 -4.46 -12.89
C LEU A 228 -14.64 -5.32 -14.02
N GLY A 229 -15.68 -4.84 -14.70
CA GLY A 229 -16.31 -5.53 -15.82
C GLY A 229 -15.34 -5.80 -16.96
N LEU A 230 -14.53 -4.81 -17.36
CA LEU A 230 -13.51 -4.98 -18.40
C LEU A 230 -12.48 -6.05 -18.02
N LEU A 231 -11.97 -6.00 -16.79
CA LEU A 231 -11.00 -6.97 -16.28
C LEU A 231 -11.58 -8.38 -16.18
N LEU A 232 -12.82 -8.51 -15.70
CA LEU A 232 -13.50 -9.80 -15.60
C LEU A 232 -13.84 -10.37 -16.98
N ILE A 233 -14.38 -9.55 -17.90
CA ILE A 233 -14.67 -9.97 -19.28
C ILE A 233 -13.40 -10.43 -19.96
N ALA A 234 -12.31 -9.66 -19.86
CA ALA A 234 -11.02 -10.08 -20.39
C ALA A 234 -10.57 -11.41 -19.77
N ALA A 235 -10.65 -11.56 -18.45
CA ALA A 235 -10.27 -12.80 -17.76
C ALA A 235 -11.10 -14.01 -18.21
N PHE A 236 -12.41 -13.86 -18.37
CA PHE A 236 -13.27 -14.94 -18.87
C PHE A 236 -13.07 -15.25 -20.35
N ILE A 237 -12.65 -14.28 -21.17
CA ILE A 237 -12.28 -14.52 -22.57
C ILE A 237 -10.97 -15.32 -22.64
N PHE A 238 -9.96 -14.92 -21.87
CA PHE A 238 -8.63 -15.55 -21.91
C PHE A 238 -8.57 -16.90 -21.18
N LEU A 239 -9.28 -17.07 -20.06
CA LEU A 239 -9.26 -18.29 -19.27
C LEU A 239 -10.64 -18.59 -18.64
N PRO A 240 -11.66 -19.04 -19.39
CA PRO A 240 -13.06 -19.13 -18.92
C PRO A 240 -13.29 -19.84 -17.58
N GLY A 241 -12.45 -20.82 -17.24
CA GLY A 241 -12.55 -21.62 -16.01
C GLY A 241 -11.77 -21.08 -14.81
N TRP A 242 -11.19 -19.87 -14.86
CA TRP A 242 -10.23 -19.37 -13.86
C TRP A 242 -10.82 -19.19 -12.45
N PHE A 243 -12.09 -18.81 -12.35
CA PHE A 243 -12.69 -18.28 -11.12
C PHE A 243 -12.71 -19.28 -9.96
N MET A 244 -13.17 -20.51 -10.21
CA MET A 244 -13.28 -21.51 -9.14
C MET A 244 -11.90 -22.02 -8.67
N PRO A 245 -10.94 -22.33 -9.57
CA PRO A 245 -9.56 -22.60 -9.19
C PRO A 245 -8.90 -21.47 -8.40
N SER A 246 -9.03 -20.20 -8.83
CA SER A 246 -8.43 -19.07 -8.12
C SER A 246 -9.02 -18.90 -6.71
N LEU A 247 -10.34 -19.09 -6.55
CA LEU A 247 -10.98 -19.02 -5.24
C LEU A 247 -10.49 -20.12 -4.30
N ARG A 248 -10.32 -21.35 -4.81
CA ARG A 248 -9.75 -22.46 -4.03
C ARG A 248 -8.30 -22.18 -3.64
N ALA A 249 -7.51 -21.59 -4.53
CA ALA A 249 -6.13 -21.21 -4.25
C ALA A 249 -6.05 -20.14 -3.16
N LEU A 250 -6.82 -19.06 -3.27
CA LEU A 250 -6.92 -18.01 -2.26
C LEU A 250 -7.35 -18.55 -0.88
N LEU A 251 -8.34 -19.46 -0.85
CA LEU A 251 -8.78 -20.08 0.40
C LEU A 251 -7.74 -21.05 0.98
N ALA A 252 -6.97 -21.73 0.14
CA ALA A 252 -5.88 -22.59 0.59
C ALA A 252 -4.76 -21.76 1.21
N GLU A 253 -4.40 -20.64 0.59
CA GLU A 253 -3.40 -19.70 1.11
C GLU A 253 -3.81 -19.13 2.47
N TYR A 254 -5.06 -18.69 2.59
CA TYR A 254 -5.61 -18.21 3.86
C TYR A 254 -5.53 -19.27 4.98
N ARG A 255 -5.69 -20.55 4.64
CA ARG A 255 -5.63 -21.68 5.60
C ARG A 255 -4.21 -22.14 5.92
N HIS A 256 -3.23 -21.89 5.04
CA HIS A 256 -1.84 -22.32 5.23
C HIS A 256 -1.16 -21.62 6.41
N GLY A 257 -1.68 -20.46 6.85
CA GLY A 257 -1.30 -19.88 8.15
C GLY A 257 -0.04 -19.01 8.13
N ALA A 258 0.36 -18.50 6.96
CA ALA A 258 1.44 -17.51 6.85
C ALA A 258 1.08 -16.14 7.47
N PHE A 259 -0.19 -15.94 7.81
CA PHE A 259 -0.72 -14.67 8.31
C PHE A 259 -0.98 -14.69 9.81
N PHE A 260 -0.77 -13.53 10.43
CA PHE A 260 -1.04 -13.31 11.84
C PHE A 260 -2.30 -12.49 12.02
N THR A 261 -3.02 -12.76 13.10
CA THR A 261 -4.07 -11.88 13.61
C THR A 261 -3.67 -11.37 14.99
N PRO A 262 -4.20 -10.21 15.43
CA PRO A 262 -4.06 -9.77 16.82
C PRO A 262 -4.42 -10.87 17.84
N GLY A 263 -5.46 -11.66 17.54
CA GLY A 263 -5.87 -12.80 18.37
C GLY A 263 -4.78 -13.85 18.51
N THR A 264 -4.16 -14.29 17.40
CA THR A 264 -3.06 -15.26 17.44
C THR A 264 -1.83 -14.75 18.20
N VAL A 265 -1.54 -13.44 18.13
CA VAL A 265 -0.44 -12.85 18.89
C VAL A 265 -0.78 -12.81 20.39
N PHE A 266 -2.00 -12.40 20.73
CA PHE A 266 -2.46 -12.42 22.12
C PHE A 266 -2.54 -13.83 22.68
N ALA A 267 -2.91 -14.84 21.89
CA ALA A 267 -2.89 -16.25 22.32
C ALA A 267 -1.46 -16.74 22.59
N GLY A 268 -0.49 -16.26 21.80
CA GLY A 268 0.93 -16.50 22.05
C GLY A 268 1.43 -15.89 23.37
N TRP A 269 0.94 -14.71 23.75
CA TRP A 269 1.31 -14.06 25.02
C TRP A 269 0.51 -14.58 26.22
N TRP A 270 -0.79 -14.85 26.02
CA TRP A 270 -1.75 -15.29 27.04
C TRP A 270 -2.63 -16.43 26.52
N PRO A 271 -2.18 -17.69 26.63
CA PRO A 271 -2.89 -18.85 26.06
C PRO A 271 -4.34 -19.01 26.51
N ALA A 272 -4.68 -18.61 27.74
CA ALA A 272 -6.02 -18.82 28.30
C ALA A 272 -7.08 -17.80 27.84
N ILE A 273 -6.67 -16.57 27.48
CA ILE A 273 -7.60 -15.44 27.25
C ILE A 273 -7.30 -14.73 25.92
N GLY A 274 -6.15 -14.98 25.28
CA GLY A 274 -5.67 -14.23 24.12
C GLY A 274 -6.65 -14.16 22.95
N ASP A 275 -7.28 -15.28 22.58
CA ASP A 275 -8.31 -15.30 21.53
C ASP A 275 -9.49 -14.41 21.87
N LYS A 276 -9.94 -14.41 23.14
CA LYS A 276 -11.04 -13.57 23.61
C LYS A 276 -10.66 -12.09 23.57
N LEU A 277 -9.41 -11.75 23.89
CA LEU A 277 -8.89 -10.38 23.76
C LEU A 277 -8.86 -9.93 22.29
N GLY A 278 -8.50 -10.81 21.36
CA GLY A 278 -8.51 -10.53 19.93
C GLY A 278 -9.91 -10.20 19.41
N TRP A 279 -10.90 -10.99 19.81
CA TRP A 279 -12.31 -10.71 19.50
C TRP A 279 -12.82 -9.43 20.16
N ALA A 280 -12.44 -9.16 21.41
CA ALA A 280 -12.81 -7.93 22.10
C ALA A 280 -12.25 -6.69 21.39
N LEU A 281 -10.97 -6.71 21.00
CA LEU A 281 -10.33 -5.64 20.23
C LEU A 281 -11.05 -5.43 18.89
N THR A 282 -11.35 -6.50 18.18
CA THR A 282 -12.07 -6.46 16.90
C THR A 282 -13.45 -5.83 17.07
N ALA A 283 -14.23 -6.26 18.07
CA ALA A 283 -15.56 -5.72 18.34
C ALA A 283 -15.51 -4.22 18.65
N ILE A 284 -14.57 -3.78 19.49
CA ILE A 284 -14.38 -2.36 19.83
C ILE A 284 -14.07 -1.55 18.57
N LEU A 285 -13.15 -2.02 17.73
CA LEU A 285 -12.75 -1.31 16.50
C LEU A 285 -13.86 -1.29 15.46
N VAL A 286 -14.61 -2.37 15.27
CA VAL A 286 -15.77 -2.41 14.36
C VAL A 286 -16.83 -1.38 14.79
N VAL A 287 -17.16 -1.35 16.09
CA VAL A 287 -18.12 -0.37 16.63
C VAL A 287 -17.60 1.05 16.43
N ALA A 288 -16.33 1.31 16.77
CA ALA A 288 -15.72 2.63 16.59
C ALA A 288 -15.74 3.08 15.12
N LEU A 289 -15.33 2.22 14.18
CA LEU A 289 -15.37 2.53 12.75
C LEU A 289 -16.79 2.80 12.27
N PHE A 290 -17.78 2.00 12.67
CA PHE A 290 -19.16 2.22 12.27
C PHE A 290 -19.71 3.58 12.75
N LEU A 291 -19.34 3.98 13.98
CA LEU A 291 -19.70 5.29 14.53
C LEU A 291 -19.03 6.43 13.74
N GLU A 292 -17.73 6.34 13.44
CA GLU A 292 -17.03 7.39 12.67
C GLU A 292 -17.49 7.42 11.20
N TRP A 293 -17.77 6.28 10.58
CA TRP A 293 -18.39 6.21 9.25
C TRP A 293 -19.74 6.92 9.25
N ARG A 294 -20.58 6.70 10.28
CA ARG A 294 -21.84 7.44 10.40
C ARG A 294 -21.61 8.95 10.58
N ALA A 295 -20.57 9.35 11.31
CA ALA A 295 -20.27 10.75 11.59
C ALA A 295 -19.82 11.54 10.34
N VAL A 296 -19.13 10.92 9.38
CA VAL A 296 -18.59 11.62 8.19
C VAL A 296 -19.66 12.09 7.20
N ARG A 297 -20.88 11.54 7.23
CA ARG A 297 -21.97 11.76 6.27
C ARG A 297 -22.28 13.23 5.90
N ARG A 298 -22.01 14.17 6.81
CA ARG A 298 -22.32 15.60 6.64
C ARG A 298 -21.12 16.50 6.96
N LYS A 299 -19.91 15.98 6.80
CA LYS A 299 -18.67 16.67 7.16
C LYS A 299 -17.82 16.95 5.93
N ASP A 300 -16.89 17.89 6.10
CA ASP A 300 -15.97 18.30 5.05
C ASP A 300 -15.03 17.17 4.63
N PHE A 301 -14.45 17.33 3.44
CA PHE A 301 -13.53 16.34 2.86
C PHE A 301 -12.35 16.00 3.78
N ARG A 302 -11.90 16.94 4.63
CA ARG A 302 -10.84 16.71 5.62
C ARG A 302 -11.24 15.65 6.68
N HIS A 303 -12.49 15.68 7.15
CA HIS A 303 -13.03 14.66 8.06
C HIS A 303 -13.15 13.31 7.35
N PHE A 304 -13.50 13.32 6.07
CA PHE A 304 -13.50 12.12 5.23
C PHE A 304 -12.11 11.50 5.10
N LEU A 305 -11.09 12.29 4.80
CA LEU A 305 -9.70 11.80 4.73
C LEU A 305 -9.22 11.23 6.07
N TRP A 306 -9.57 11.89 7.19
CA TRP A 306 -9.27 11.37 8.53
C TRP A 306 -9.95 10.02 8.79
N THR A 307 -11.23 9.89 8.44
CA THR A 307 -11.98 8.63 8.61
C THR A 307 -11.42 7.52 7.71
N ALA A 308 -11.01 7.88 6.49
CA ALA A 308 -10.35 6.97 5.56
C ALA A 308 -8.99 6.48 6.11
N GLY A 309 -8.19 7.41 6.66
CA GLY A 309 -6.91 7.10 7.30
C GLY A 309 -7.08 6.24 8.56
N LEU A 310 -8.10 6.51 9.36
CA LEU A 310 -8.47 5.70 10.53
C LEU A 310 -8.89 4.29 10.12
N THR A 311 -9.67 4.16 9.05
CA THR A 311 -10.13 2.87 8.52
C THR A 311 -8.94 2.02 8.07
N LEU A 312 -7.99 2.59 7.30
CA LEU A 312 -6.75 1.88 6.92
C LEU A 312 -5.93 1.47 8.14
N THR A 313 -5.76 2.38 9.10
CA THR A 313 -4.99 2.12 10.32
C THR A 313 -5.61 1.03 11.19
N ALA A 314 -6.94 0.97 11.26
CA ALA A 314 -7.65 -0.05 12.02
C ALA A 314 -7.67 -1.41 11.32
N THR A 315 -7.52 -1.46 9.99
CA THR A 315 -7.68 -2.70 9.19
C THR A 315 -6.79 -3.84 9.68
N PRO A 316 -5.48 -3.66 9.94
CA PRO A 316 -4.63 -4.73 10.47
C PRO A 316 -5.03 -5.23 11.87
N LEU A 317 -5.83 -4.45 12.61
CA LEU A 317 -6.24 -4.76 13.98
C LEU A 317 -7.64 -5.41 14.05
N LEU A 318 -8.37 -5.51 12.94
CA LEU A 318 -9.74 -6.05 12.87
C LEU A 318 -9.82 -7.59 12.88
N GLY A 319 -8.79 -8.28 13.38
CA GLY A 319 -8.74 -9.74 13.37
C GLY A 319 -8.56 -10.36 11.98
N ILE A 320 -8.31 -9.55 10.95
CA ILE A 320 -8.00 -9.98 9.59
C ILE A 320 -6.52 -10.38 9.55
N SER A 321 -6.25 -11.53 8.94
CA SER A 321 -4.92 -12.03 8.62
C SER A 321 -4.05 -10.95 7.95
N THR A 322 -2.92 -10.62 8.57
CA THR A 322 -2.03 -9.54 8.12
C THR A 322 -0.55 -9.88 8.35
N HIS A 323 0.33 -9.11 7.70
CA HIS A 323 1.77 -9.12 7.93
C HIS A 323 2.36 -7.71 7.71
N PRO A 324 3.55 -7.40 8.26
CA PRO A 324 4.12 -6.05 8.21
C PRO A 324 4.39 -5.50 6.80
N GLY A 325 4.49 -6.37 5.80
CA GLY A 325 4.64 -6.00 4.38
C GLY A 325 3.41 -5.26 3.82
N LEU A 326 2.21 -5.53 4.34
CA LEU A 326 1.00 -4.85 3.89
C LEU A 326 0.92 -3.39 4.38
N TYR A 327 1.79 -2.99 5.30
CA TYR A 327 1.71 -1.69 5.97
C TYR A 327 2.24 -0.53 5.12
N ALA A 328 2.70 -0.81 3.89
CA ALA A 328 2.86 0.23 2.87
C ALA A 328 1.58 1.08 2.73
N ALA A 329 0.39 0.47 2.88
CA ALA A 329 -0.90 1.15 2.84
C ALA A 329 -1.07 2.21 3.95
N LEU A 330 -0.34 2.08 5.06
CA LEU A 330 -0.36 3.02 6.18
C LEU A 330 0.48 4.28 5.95
N PHE A 331 1.14 4.39 4.79
CA PHE A 331 1.88 5.58 4.41
C PHE A 331 0.98 6.83 4.28
N PHE A 332 -0.23 6.68 3.72
CA PHE A 332 -1.19 7.80 3.64
C PHE A 332 -1.67 8.27 5.03
N PRO A 333 -2.18 7.39 5.91
CA PRO A 333 -2.54 7.78 7.28
C PRO A 333 -1.38 8.46 8.03
N LEU A 334 -0.15 7.96 7.86
CA LEU A 334 1.04 8.58 8.44
C LEU A 334 1.28 9.98 7.88
N THR A 335 1.19 10.16 6.55
CA THR A 335 1.36 11.48 5.92
C THR A 335 0.28 12.46 6.41
N LEU A 336 -0.96 12.01 6.55
CA LEU A 336 -2.06 12.81 7.10
C LEU A 336 -1.78 13.22 8.55
N PHE A 337 -1.31 12.29 9.39
CA PHE A 337 -0.92 12.59 10.77
C PHE A 337 0.20 13.65 10.81
N LEU A 338 1.27 13.47 10.04
CA LEU A 338 2.38 14.42 9.97
C LEU A 338 1.95 15.80 9.44
N ALA A 339 1.08 15.84 8.43
CA ALA A 339 0.54 17.07 7.87
C ALA A 339 -0.21 17.89 8.93
N ILE A 340 -1.10 17.24 9.70
CA ILE A 340 -1.91 17.92 10.72
C ILE A 340 -1.03 18.38 11.90
N VAL A 341 -0.03 17.58 12.28
CA VAL A 341 0.96 18.00 13.29
C VAL A 341 1.77 19.20 12.79
N ALA A 342 2.19 19.20 11.52
CA ALA A 342 2.93 20.30 10.92
C ALA A 342 2.13 21.60 10.88
N GLU A 343 0.84 21.54 10.51
CA GLU A 343 -0.05 22.71 10.51
C GLU A 343 -0.14 23.38 11.88
N ARG A 344 -0.07 22.60 12.97
CA ARG A 344 -0.25 23.10 14.33
C ARG A 344 1.05 23.55 15.00
N TRP A 345 2.14 22.81 14.81
CA TRP A 345 3.36 22.94 15.61
C TRP A 345 4.60 23.28 14.78
N SER A 346 4.52 23.29 13.46
CA SER A 346 5.66 23.64 12.60
C SER A 346 5.47 25.03 12.02
N ARG A 347 6.49 25.89 12.20
CA ARG A 347 6.61 27.10 11.37
C ARG A 347 6.89 26.69 9.92
N PRO A 348 6.36 27.38 8.90
CA PRO A 348 6.44 26.98 7.49
C PRO A 348 7.87 26.73 6.94
N ARG A 349 8.89 27.27 7.61
CA ARG A 349 10.29 27.23 7.17
C ARG A 349 11.18 26.25 7.94
N HIS A 350 10.67 25.59 8.97
CA HIS A 350 11.44 24.66 9.80
C HIS A 350 10.83 23.26 9.76
N TRP A 351 11.64 22.25 10.05
CA TRP A 351 11.20 20.85 10.13
C TRP A 351 10.07 20.69 11.16
N GLY A 352 10.18 21.42 12.27
CA GLY A 352 9.25 21.39 13.39
C GLY A 352 9.01 19.97 13.92
N LEU A 353 7.87 19.76 14.58
CA LEU A 353 7.56 18.47 15.20
C LEU A 353 7.38 17.35 14.16
N ALA A 354 6.81 17.67 12.99
CA ALA A 354 6.61 16.69 11.93
C ALA A 354 7.91 16.08 11.39
N GLY A 355 8.95 16.90 11.18
CA GLY A 355 10.25 16.40 10.74
C GLY A 355 10.95 15.55 11.81
N VAL A 356 10.83 15.93 13.09
CA VAL A 356 11.36 15.13 14.21
C VAL A 356 10.65 13.78 14.28
N LEU A 357 9.31 13.76 14.22
CA LEU A 357 8.54 12.52 14.22
C LEU A 357 8.87 11.62 13.02
N LEU A 358 9.06 12.20 11.83
CA LEU A 358 9.48 11.46 10.64
C LEU A 358 10.82 10.73 10.87
N VAL A 359 11.83 11.44 11.39
CA VAL A 359 13.14 10.86 11.71
C VAL A 359 13.04 9.82 12.83
N LEU A 360 12.28 10.10 13.88
CA LEU A 360 12.10 9.15 14.99
C LEU A 360 11.39 7.87 14.56
N ILE A 361 10.35 7.95 13.72
CA ILE A 361 9.66 6.78 13.18
C ILE A 361 10.60 5.98 12.27
N PHE A 362 11.37 6.67 11.44
CA PHE A 362 12.37 6.02 10.56
C PHE A 362 13.42 5.28 11.38
N MET A 363 14.12 5.99 12.25
CA MET A 363 15.22 5.44 13.04
C MET A 363 14.71 4.41 14.05
N GLY A 364 13.56 4.65 14.66
CA GLY A 364 12.93 3.73 15.61
C GLY A 364 12.52 2.41 14.97
N SER A 365 11.91 2.44 13.78
CA SER A 365 11.51 1.21 13.08
C SER A 365 12.72 0.36 12.65
N TRP A 366 13.76 0.99 12.12
CA TRP A 366 15.00 0.29 11.76
C TRP A 366 15.78 -0.20 12.99
N ALA A 367 15.90 0.62 14.05
CA ALA A 367 16.56 0.22 15.28
C ALA A 367 15.85 -0.97 15.94
N LEU A 368 14.51 -1.00 15.93
CA LEU A 368 13.73 -2.11 16.44
C LEU A 368 14.03 -3.41 15.68
N VAL A 369 14.09 -3.36 14.35
CA VAL A 369 14.42 -4.54 13.53
C VAL A 369 15.85 -4.99 13.81
N CYS A 370 16.83 -4.09 13.76
CA CYS A 370 18.23 -4.42 14.04
C CYS A 370 18.43 -5.02 15.44
N TYR A 371 17.74 -4.49 16.44
CA TYR A 371 17.81 -4.99 17.81
C TYR A 371 17.22 -6.40 17.94
N LEU A 372 16.04 -6.63 17.36
CA LEU A 372 15.35 -7.92 17.48
C LEU A 372 15.97 -9.01 16.59
N THR A 373 16.56 -8.65 15.45
CA THR A 373 17.36 -9.59 14.65
C THR A 373 18.67 -9.94 15.36
N TRP A 374 19.32 -8.97 16.01
CA TRP A 374 20.51 -9.22 16.83
C TRP A 374 20.23 -10.20 17.98
N LEU A 375 19.04 -10.13 18.59
CA LEU A 375 18.58 -11.08 19.61
C LEU A 375 18.13 -12.44 19.05
N ASN A 376 18.31 -12.72 17.76
CA ASN A 376 17.84 -13.91 17.05
C ASN A 376 16.35 -14.24 17.30
N SER A 377 15.53 -13.20 17.49
CA SER A 377 14.18 -13.30 18.03
C SER A 377 13.13 -12.96 16.96
N LEU A 378 13.02 -13.82 15.94
CA LEU A 378 12.16 -13.60 14.77
C LEU A 378 10.65 -13.65 15.06
N ALA A 379 10.22 -14.51 15.98
CA ALA A 379 8.82 -14.64 16.37
C ALA A 379 8.28 -13.38 17.10
N PRO A 380 8.92 -12.88 18.18
CA PRO A 380 8.47 -11.64 18.82
C PRO A 380 8.66 -10.41 17.92
N LEU A 381 9.63 -10.41 17.00
CA LEU A 381 9.75 -9.36 15.98
C LEU A 381 8.48 -9.20 15.16
N ARG A 382 7.96 -10.31 14.60
CA ARG A 382 6.72 -10.28 13.82
C ARG A 382 5.54 -9.79 14.66
N ALA A 383 5.42 -10.28 15.90
CA ALA A 383 4.37 -9.87 16.84
C ALA A 383 4.39 -8.37 17.14
N VAL A 384 5.56 -7.80 17.44
CA VAL A 384 5.70 -6.37 17.75
C VAL A 384 5.41 -5.51 16.51
N LEU A 385 5.93 -5.89 15.34
CA LEU A 385 5.73 -5.13 14.10
C LEU A 385 4.26 -5.05 13.68
N ILE A 386 3.45 -6.08 13.99
CA ILE A 386 2.01 -6.06 13.71
C ILE A 386 1.31 -4.93 14.46
N PHE A 387 1.70 -4.64 15.70
CA PHE A 387 1.03 -3.65 16.54
C PHE A 387 1.67 -2.26 16.51
N ALA A 388 3.00 -2.17 16.39
CA ALA A 388 3.74 -0.94 16.63
C ALA A 388 3.26 0.24 15.77
N LEU A 389 3.19 0.07 14.45
CA LEU A 389 2.77 1.15 13.55
C LEU A 389 1.25 1.39 13.60
N PRO A 390 0.36 0.38 13.51
CA PRO A 390 -1.08 0.61 13.58
C PRO A 390 -1.52 1.25 14.89
N LEU A 391 -0.99 0.84 16.04
CA LEU A 391 -1.35 1.46 17.33
C LEU A 391 -0.83 2.90 17.44
N LEU A 392 0.41 3.16 17.00
CA LEU A 392 0.97 4.52 16.97
C LEU A 392 0.08 5.45 16.13
N LEU A 393 -0.31 5.00 14.93
CA LEU A 393 -1.19 5.78 14.06
C LEU A 393 -2.60 5.89 14.60
N LEU A 394 -3.15 4.85 15.24
CA LEU A 394 -4.50 4.87 15.78
C LEU A 394 -4.59 5.89 16.92
N VAL A 395 -3.66 5.82 17.87
CA VAL A 395 -3.53 6.79 18.96
C VAL A 395 -3.27 8.19 18.39
N GLY A 396 -2.34 8.30 17.43
CA GLY A 396 -1.99 9.57 16.78
C GLY A 396 -3.19 10.22 16.09
N LEU A 397 -3.95 9.47 15.30
CA LEU A 397 -5.13 9.95 14.57
C LEU A 397 -6.26 10.35 15.53
N TYR A 398 -6.50 9.60 16.61
CA TYR A 398 -7.48 9.99 17.63
C TYR A 398 -7.03 11.22 18.44
N TRP A 399 -5.74 11.35 18.74
CA TRP A 399 -5.19 12.52 19.41
C TRP A 399 -5.41 13.80 18.60
N ILE A 400 -5.12 13.74 17.29
CA ILE A 400 -5.31 14.88 16.39
C ILE A 400 -6.75 15.06 15.91
N ARG A 401 -7.70 14.19 16.33
CA ARG A 401 -9.10 14.22 15.88
C ARG A 401 -9.67 15.63 15.99
N TRP A 402 -9.55 16.25 17.16
CA TRP A 402 -10.11 17.59 17.39
C TRP A 402 -9.54 18.65 16.44
N TRP A 403 -8.26 18.54 16.06
CA TRP A 403 -7.61 19.44 15.10
C TRP A 403 -8.02 19.14 13.65
N ALA A 404 -8.26 17.88 13.32
CA ALA A 404 -8.72 17.45 12.01
C ALA A 404 -10.19 17.82 11.74
N LEU A 405 -11.04 17.74 12.77
CA LEU A 405 -12.49 17.93 12.64
C LEU A 405 -12.96 19.38 12.80
N ARG A 406 -12.19 20.21 13.49
CA ARG A 406 -12.44 21.64 13.68
C ARG A 406 -11.09 22.34 13.68
N PRO A 407 -10.56 22.82 12.53
CA PRO A 407 -9.36 23.64 12.56
C PRO A 407 -9.68 24.87 13.42
N PRO A 408 -9.03 25.05 14.60
CA PRO A 408 -9.25 26.26 15.37
C PRO A 408 -8.71 27.42 14.53
N ARG A 409 -9.49 28.50 14.41
CA ARG A 409 -9.02 29.78 13.86
C ARG A 409 -7.66 30.07 14.50
N THR A 410 -6.66 30.31 13.67
CA THR A 410 -5.36 30.67 14.23
C THR A 410 -5.52 31.96 15.02
N TRP A 411 -4.80 32.13 16.14
CA TRP A 411 -4.87 33.35 16.95
C TRP A 411 -4.64 34.63 16.11
N LEU A 412 -3.90 34.50 15.00
CA LEU A 412 -3.69 35.53 13.98
C LEU A 412 -4.97 35.93 13.22
N GLU A 413 -5.81 34.97 12.83
CA GLU A 413 -7.12 35.25 12.19
C GLU A 413 -8.13 35.87 13.16
N THR A 414 -7.96 35.64 14.46
CA THR A 414 -8.77 36.31 15.50
C THR A 414 -8.34 37.77 15.64
N LEU A 415 -7.04 38.07 15.60
CA LEU A 415 -6.52 39.44 15.68
C LEU A 415 -6.82 40.27 14.43
N GLU A 416 -6.81 39.68 13.23
CA GLU A 416 -7.18 40.40 11.99
C GLU A 416 -8.66 40.79 11.95
N ASN A 417 -9.56 39.97 12.51
CA ASN A 417 -10.99 40.29 12.57
C ASN A 417 -11.36 41.25 13.72
N GLU A 418 -10.54 41.36 14.77
CA GLU A 418 -10.75 42.36 15.83
C GLU A 418 -10.21 43.74 15.43
N LEU A 419 -9.40 43.81 14.36
CA LEU A 419 -8.82 45.05 13.83
C LEU A 419 -9.54 45.56 12.56
N SER A 420 -10.57 44.86 12.08
CA SER A 420 -11.47 45.26 10.99
C SER A 420 -12.85 45.59 11.53
#